data_AF-A0A354FVS9-F1
#
_entry.id   AF-A0A354FVS9-F1
#
_cell.length_a   1.000
_cell.length_b   1.000
_cell.length_c   1.000
_cell.angle_alpha   90.00
_cell.angle_beta   90.00
_cell.angle_gamma   90.00
#
_symmetry.space_group_name_H-M   'P 1'
#
loop_
_entity.id
_entity.type
_entity.pdbx_description
1 polymer ?
#
loop_
_entity_poly.entity_id
_entity_poly.type
_entity_poly.pdbx_seq_one_letter_code
_entity_poly.pdbx_strand_id
1 'polypeptide(L)'
;MIKNLMCKPSKKSKVLGFSCFVCITTSLIQTSFGQLDFNDDGLSDLWTEVYKAHNLSADSDADGDGYSNQFESEIGSDPFDPDSYFGLNSYRFESDNTLLILDFQVVKGVRYLIESARKLGPQAIWRTETVINSNGNGPLVIEHFIDRDADSTRFFRVRQVIDEDRDGLTSWEEWQLGLDDQDPLSNGGESSDFHWAVDRHLTGLDLELRDSVVPIVFGLNLEVRKPVVFKGIARTPEEVSRFLNQATFGPTFDLIQGFDNSGESFASWIDSQIAIPPTLITDSMEREVLGGAKRNHQLFHRGWWRAAAKGADQLRQRMAFALSQILVVSGQGSDVVRGSPEAAGAYYEILQNQAFGNYADLLEAITYNLGMGSYLGHLRNQSEDPELRIFPDENYARELMQLFSIGLWELNEDGSRRLDYIGNPIPTYTNFHITELAKVMTGFNWGGTNSFYEYKNRPDLPMTIWETHHERGEKFLVNGGYLPA
;
A
#
# COMPACT_ATOMS: atom_id res chain seq x y z
N MET A 1 0.90 -14.36 14.60
CA MET A 1 0.99 -15.18 15.84
C MET A 1 -0.40 -15.74 16.09
N ILE A 2 -0.62 -17.06 16.01
CA ILE A 2 -1.99 -17.65 16.06
C ILE A 2 -2.56 -17.46 17.48
N LYS A 3 -3.46 -16.50 17.69
CA LYS A 3 -4.27 -16.43 18.92
C LYS A 3 -5.31 -17.53 18.86
N ASN A 4 -5.10 -18.59 19.62
CA ASN A 4 -6.06 -19.68 19.80
C ASN A 4 -7.14 -19.22 20.79
N LEU A 5 -8.36 -18.96 20.31
CA LEU A 5 -9.53 -18.85 21.18
C LEU A 5 -9.98 -20.27 21.55
N MET A 6 -9.75 -20.67 22.81
CA MET A 6 -10.19 -21.97 23.33
C MET A 6 -11.62 -21.89 23.90
N CYS A 7 -12.40 -22.94 23.61
CA CYS A 7 -13.76 -23.16 24.11
C CYS A 7 -13.87 -23.08 25.65
N LYS A 8 -14.98 -22.50 26.17
CA LYS A 8 -15.37 -22.60 27.59
C LYS A 8 -15.60 -24.08 27.99
N PRO A 9 -15.04 -24.60 29.09
CA PRO A 9 -15.16 -26.01 29.45
C PRO A 9 -16.52 -26.34 30.07
N SER A 10 -17.27 -27.28 29.48
CA SER A 10 -18.46 -27.88 30.07
C SER A 10 -18.11 -29.15 30.88
N LYS A 11 -18.78 -29.34 32.02
CA LYS A 11 -18.52 -30.43 32.98
C LYS A 11 -19.27 -31.72 32.61
N LYS A 12 -18.49 -32.81 32.53
CA LYS A 12 -18.81 -34.24 32.73
C LYS A 12 -19.62 -34.98 31.64
N SER A 13 -18.96 -35.98 31.04
CA SER A 13 -19.45 -37.36 30.91
C SER A 13 -18.28 -38.31 30.62
N LYS A 14 -18.26 -39.48 31.27
CA LYS A 14 -17.31 -40.60 31.04
C LYS A 14 -18.03 -41.66 30.20
N VAL A 15 -17.37 -42.23 29.18
CA VAL A 15 -17.24 -43.68 28.87
C VAL A 15 -16.41 -43.89 27.58
N LEU A 16 -15.72 -45.04 27.55
CA LEU A 16 -14.68 -45.59 26.66
C LEU A 16 -14.86 -45.46 25.12
N GLY A 17 -13.74 -45.17 24.43
CA GLY A 17 -13.10 -46.19 23.57
C GLY A 17 -13.16 -46.04 22.04
N PHE A 18 -12.62 -44.96 21.45
CA PHE A 18 -11.84 -44.94 20.19
C PHE A 18 -11.19 -43.54 20.10
N SER A 19 -9.87 -43.43 20.21
CA SER A 19 -9.17 -42.14 20.17
C SER A 19 -9.05 -41.64 18.73
N CYS A 20 -10.10 -41.00 18.22
CA CYS A 20 -9.98 -39.98 17.19
C CYS A 20 -9.82 -38.63 17.91
N PHE A 21 -8.59 -38.13 18.03
CA PHE A 21 -8.36 -36.77 18.50
C PHE A 21 -8.74 -35.81 17.36
N VAL A 22 -9.93 -35.25 17.43
CA VAL A 22 -10.38 -34.17 16.53
C VAL A 22 -10.28 -32.86 17.30
N CYS A 23 -9.54 -31.91 16.74
CA CYS A 23 -9.42 -30.55 17.27
C CYS A 23 -10.10 -29.62 16.26
N ILE A 24 -11.16 -28.94 16.69
CA ILE A 24 -11.84 -27.90 15.91
C ILE A 24 -11.37 -26.56 16.47
N THR A 25 -10.88 -25.69 15.60
CA THR A 25 -10.33 -24.37 15.97
C THR A 25 -11.04 -23.30 15.17
N THR A 26 -11.45 -22.21 15.81
CA THR A 26 -11.72 -20.96 15.09
C THR A 26 -10.39 -20.36 14.67
N SER A 27 -10.30 -19.81 13.46
CA SER A 27 -9.06 -19.15 13.02
C SER A 27 -9.37 -17.96 12.15
N LEU A 28 -8.73 -16.85 12.47
CA LEU A 28 -8.57 -15.69 11.61
C LEU A 28 -7.14 -15.74 11.05
N ILE A 29 -6.98 -15.47 9.76
CA ILE A 29 -5.67 -15.24 9.16
C ILE A 29 -5.54 -13.73 9.07
N GLN A 30 -4.65 -13.15 9.88
CA GLN A 30 -4.27 -11.75 9.77
C GLN A 30 -3.44 -11.56 8.50
N THR A 31 -4.07 -11.07 7.45
CA THR A 31 -3.44 -10.29 6.37
C THR A 31 -3.74 -8.83 6.65
N SER A 32 -2.83 -7.91 6.35
CA SER A 32 -3.00 -6.46 6.59
C SER A 32 -4.38 -5.99 6.15
N PHE A 33 -5.25 -5.66 7.10
CA PHE A 33 -6.60 -5.18 6.84
C PHE A 33 -6.56 -3.66 6.67
N GLY A 34 -7.24 -3.15 5.65
CA GLY A 34 -7.77 -1.80 5.71
C GLY A 34 -9.14 -1.90 6.40
N GLN A 35 -9.36 -1.10 7.43
CA GLN A 35 -10.70 -0.67 7.80
C GLN A 35 -10.79 0.81 7.39
N LEU A 36 -12.00 1.35 7.28
CA LEU A 36 -12.16 2.80 7.18
C LEU A 36 -11.85 3.46 8.54
N ASP A 37 -10.58 3.59 8.88
CA ASP A 37 -10.08 4.24 10.10
C ASP A 37 -9.31 5.53 9.74
N PHE A 38 -10.05 6.62 9.58
CA PHE A 38 -9.51 7.94 9.23
C PHE A 38 -8.85 8.65 10.41
N ASN A 39 -9.16 8.25 11.63
CA ASN A 39 -8.70 8.92 12.85
C ASN A 39 -7.54 8.16 13.55
N ASP A 40 -7.19 6.98 13.04
CA ASP A 40 -6.11 6.10 13.51
C ASP A 40 -6.30 5.69 15.00
N ASP A 41 -7.55 5.46 15.41
CA ASP A 41 -7.91 5.00 16.76
C ASP A 41 -8.06 3.48 16.87
N GLY A 42 -7.92 2.76 15.76
CA GLY A 42 -8.00 1.31 15.66
C GLY A 42 -9.42 0.78 15.51
N LEU A 43 -10.41 1.64 15.23
CA LEU A 43 -11.80 1.28 14.94
C LEU A 43 -12.21 1.80 13.55
N SER A 44 -13.02 1.04 12.83
CA SER A 44 -13.67 1.56 11.63
C SER A 44 -14.62 2.72 11.98
N ASP A 45 -14.40 3.90 11.39
CA ASP A 45 -15.28 5.05 11.49
C ASP A 45 -16.69 4.74 10.96
N LEU A 46 -16.79 3.89 9.93
CA LEU A 46 -18.08 3.42 9.44
C LEU A 46 -18.80 2.57 10.50
N TRP A 47 -18.07 1.64 11.12
CA TRP A 47 -18.59 0.81 12.21
C TRP A 47 -19.00 1.65 13.43
N THR A 48 -18.18 2.63 13.83
CA THR A 48 -18.52 3.51 14.95
C THR A 48 -19.76 4.37 14.64
N GLU A 49 -19.96 4.79 13.39
CA GLU A 49 -21.17 5.51 12.98
C GLU A 49 -22.42 4.61 13.01
N VAL A 50 -22.31 3.36 12.55
CA VAL A 50 -23.43 2.40 12.55
C VAL A 50 -23.89 2.10 13.98
N TYR A 51 -22.96 1.75 14.87
CA TYR A 51 -23.27 1.36 16.26
C TYR A 51 -23.29 2.53 17.24
N LYS A 52 -22.96 3.77 16.80
CA LYS A 52 -22.81 4.96 17.67
C LYS A 52 -21.74 4.77 18.75
N ALA A 53 -20.62 4.16 18.35
CA ALA A 53 -19.52 3.74 19.21
C ALA A 53 -18.32 4.70 19.24
N HIS A 54 -18.46 5.96 18.81
CA HIS A 54 -17.35 6.95 18.70
C HIS A 54 -16.54 7.25 19.98
N ASN A 55 -17.02 6.80 21.16
CA ASN A 55 -16.33 7.01 22.44
C ASN A 55 -15.70 5.72 22.99
N LEU A 56 -15.74 4.63 22.23
CA LEU A 56 -15.13 3.37 22.62
C LEU A 56 -13.62 3.41 22.36
N SER A 57 -12.88 2.62 23.13
CA SER A 57 -11.45 2.41 22.92
C SER A 57 -11.25 1.05 22.29
N ALA A 58 -10.42 0.97 21.24
CA ALA A 58 -10.10 -0.25 20.50
C ALA A 58 -9.75 -1.46 21.40
N ASP A 59 -8.97 -1.25 22.46
CA ASP A 59 -8.51 -2.31 23.37
C ASP A 59 -9.53 -2.72 24.45
N SER A 60 -10.64 -1.98 24.59
CA SER A 60 -11.68 -2.27 25.59
C SER A 60 -12.67 -3.30 25.08
N ASP A 61 -13.40 -3.92 26.01
CA ASP A 61 -14.49 -4.89 25.77
C ASP A 61 -15.76 -4.25 26.35
N ALA A 62 -16.60 -3.68 25.49
CA ALA A 62 -17.67 -2.78 25.93
C ALA A 62 -18.89 -3.51 26.50
N ASP A 63 -19.21 -4.71 25.99
CA ASP A 63 -20.33 -5.52 26.45
C ASP A 63 -19.93 -6.70 27.37
N GLY A 64 -18.63 -6.96 27.51
CA GLY A 64 -18.07 -7.94 28.42
C GLY A 64 -18.12 -9.38 27.90
N ASP A 65 -18.23 -9.58 26.59
CA ASP A 65 -18.30 -10.91 25.97
C ASP A 65 -16.92 -11.58 25.80
N GLY A 66 -15.85 -10.82 26.02
CA GLY A 66 -14.45 -11.26 25.96
C GLY A 66 -13.72 -10.87 24.67
N TYR A 67 -14.37 -10.16 23.76
CA TYR A 67 -13.77 -9.59 22.56
C TYR A 67 -13.50 -8.09 22.73
N SER A 68 -12.46 -7.58 22.07
CA SER A 68 -12.16 -6.14 22.10
C SER A 68 -12.94 -5.43 21.01
N ASN A 69 -13.27 -4.15 21.23
CA ASN A 69 -13.98 -3.31 20.25
C ASN A 69 -13.26 -3.28 18.90
N GLN A 70 -11.92 -3.35 18.88
CA GLN A 70 -11.14 -3.51 17.64
C GLN A 70 -11.54 -4.78 16.89
N PHE A 71 -11.56 -5.91 17.58
CA PHE A 71 -11.90 -7.19 16.97
C PHE A 71 -13.36 -7.18 16.49
N GLU A 72 -14.26 -6.63 17.31
CA GLU A 72 -15.67 -6.47 16.96
C GLU A 72 -15.87 -5.60 15.72
N SER A 73 -15.11 -4.50 15.63
CA SER A 73 -15.09 -3.64 14.46
C SER A 73 -14.63 -4.39 13.21
N GLU A 74 -13.59 -5.21 13.31
CA GLU A 74 -13.07 -6.03 12.20
C GLU A 74 -14.08 -7.05 11.69
N ILE A 75 -14.85 -7.66 12.60
CA ILE A 75 -15.82 -8.70 12.25
C ILE A 75 -17.23 -8.15 11.98
N GLY A 76 -17.45 -6.86 12.23
CA GLY A 76 -18.73 -6.20 12.07
C GLY A 76 -19.76 -6.52 13.16
N SER A 77 -19.32 -6.95 14.35
CA SER A 77 -20.22 -7.26 15.47
C SER A 77 -20.64 -6.01 16.26
N ASP A 78 -21.64 -6.13 17.12
CA ASP A 78 -22.23 -5.00 17.84
C ASP A 78 -21.59 -4.89 19.24
N PRO A 79 -20.83 -3.82 19.55
CA PRO A 79 -20.05 -3.72 20.78
C PRO A 79 -20.91 -3.49 22.04
N PHE A 80 -22.23 -3.45 21.88
CA PHE A 80 -23.19 -3.30 22.96
C PHE A 80 -24.11 -4.52 23.11
N ASP A 81 -23.90 -5.57 22.33
CA ASP A 81 -24.68 -6.80 22.35
C ASP A 81 -23.77 -8.04 22.51
N PRO A 82 -23.67 -8.61 23.73
CA PRO A 82 -22.75 -9.73 24.01
C PRO A 82 -23.15 -11.05 23.34
N ASP A 83 -24.30 -11.10 22.64
CA ASP A 83 -24.70 -12.21 21.79
C ASP A 83 -24.33 -11.98 20.30
N SER A 84 -23.82 -10.80 19.94
CA SER A 84 -23.33 -10.39 18.63
C SER A 84 -21.82 -10.56 18.57
N TYR A 85 -21.35 -11.74 18.15
CA TYR A 85 -19.91 -12.02 17.97
C TYR A 85 -19.71 -13.11 16.90
N PHE A 86 -18.45 -13.42 16.57
CA PHE A 86 -18.12 -14.62 15.80
C PHE A 86 -17.52 -15.70 16.71
N GLY A 87 -18.21 -16.84 16.84
CA GLY A 87 -17.71 -17.94 17.65
C GLY A 87 -18.51 -19.22 17.53
N LEU A 88 -17.85 -20.36 17.75
CA LEU A 88 -18.48 -21.68 17.74
C LEU A 88 -19.21 -21.92 19.08
N ASN A 89 -20.55 -22.00 19.03
CA ASN A 89 -21.39 -22.28 20.20
C ASN A 89 -21.31 -23.76 20.58
N SER A 90 -21.53 -24.64 19.59
CA SER A 90 -21.48 -26.08 19.78
C SER A 90 -21.22 -26.82 18.47
N TYR A 91 -20.80 -28.08 18.58
CA TYR A 91 -20.72 -28.99 17.45
C TYR A 91 -21.07 -30.40 17.89
N ARG A 92 -21.57 -31.22 16.97
CA ARG A 92 -21.78 -32.64 17.19
C ARG A 92 -21.72 -33.42 15.89
N PHE A 93 -21.38 -34.69 16.00
CA PHE A 93 -21.45 -35.63 14.89
C PHE A 93 -22.67 -36.52 15.05
N GLU A 94 -23.35 -36.76 13.94
CA GLU A 94 -24.48 -37.66 13.82
C GLU A 94 -24.24 -38.67 12.68
N SER A 95 -25.14 -39.63 12.52
CA SER A 95 -25.11 -40.60 11.41
C SER A 95 -23.77 -41.34 11.25
N ASP A 96 -23.25 -41.92 12.34
CA ASP A 96 -21.93 -42.60 12.33
C ASP A 96 -20.80 -41.70 11.78
N ASN A 97 -20.79 -40.44 12.24
CA ASN A 97 -19.82 -39.41 11.87
C ASN A 97 -19.82 -38.99 10.38
N THR A 98 -20.89 -39.26 9.63
CA THR A 98 -21.06 -38.73 8.27
C THR A 98 -21.78 -37.38 8.24
N LEU A 99 -22.33 -36.93 9.37
CA LEU A 99 -23.02 -35.65 9.48
C LEU A 99 -22.39 -34.83 10.60
N LEU A 100 -21.79 -33.69 10.26
CA LEU A 100 -21.28 -32.71 11.21
C LEU A 100 -22.30 -31.58 11.34
N ILE A 101 -22.77 -31.34 12.55
CA ILE A 101 -23.66 -30.24 12.86
C ILE A 101 -22.86 -29.19 13.62
N LEU A 102 -22.81 -27.98 13.06
CA LEU A 102 -22.13 -26.82 13.61
C LEU A 102 -23.17 -25.79 14.02
N ASP A 103 -23.03 -25.27 15.22
CA ASP A 103 -23.80 -24.15 15.75
C ASP A 103 -22.80 -23.05 16.11
N PHE A 104 -22.89 -21.91 15.44
CA PHE A 104 -21.98 -20.79 15.62
C PHE A 104 -22.71 -19.47 15.44
N GLN A 105 -22.20 -18.43 16.10
CA GLN A 105 -22.70 -17.07 15.92
C GLN A 105 -22.28 -16.51 14.57
N VAL A 106 -23.22 -15.84 13.90
CA VAL A 106 -22.99 -15.12 12.66
C VAL A 106 -23.35 -13.66 12.81
N VAL A 107 -22.65 -12.84 12.04
CA VAL A 107 -22.90 -11.43 11.80
C VAL A 107 -23.53 -11.31 10.41
N LYS A 108 -24.51 -10.43 10.29
CA LYS A 108 -25.23 -10.15 9.05
C LYS A 108 -24.30 -9.51 8.03
N GLY A 109 -24.43 -9.91 6.77
CA GLY A 109 -23.68 -9.33 5.66
C GLY A 109 -22.30 -9.94 5.44
N VAL A 110 -21.85 -10.77 6.38
CA VAL A 110 -20.54 -11.42 6.35
C VAL A 110 -20.63 -12.81 5.73
N ARG A 111 -19.55 -13.24 5.07
CA ARG A 111 -19.38 -14.60 4.55
C ARG A 111 -18.57 -15.49 5.50
N TYR A 112 -19.01 -16.73 5.64
CA TYR A 112 -18.35 -17.78 6.41
C TYR A 112 -18.01 -18.99 5.55
N LEU A 113 -16.86 -19.61 5.82
CA LEU A 113 -16.42 -20.84 5.18
C LEU A 113 -16.31 -21.94 6.21
N ILE A 114 -16.91 -23.10 5.91
CA ILE A 114 -16.54 -24.35 6.55
C ILE A 114 -15.38 -24.91 5.74
N GLU A 115 -14.25 -25.11 6.40
CA GLU A 115 -13.04 -25.61 5.76
C GLU A 115 -12.58 -26.90 6.43
N SER A 116 -12.00 -27.80 5.66
CA SER A 116 -11.41 -29.03 6.16
C SER A 116 -9.92 -29.15 5.82
N ALA A 117 -9.18 -29.83 6.68
CA ALA A 117 -7.78 -30.19 6.47
C ALA A 117 -7.50 -31.63 6.90
N ARG A 118 -6.56 -32.28 6.22
CA ARG A 118 -6.13 -33.66 6.57
C ARG A 118 -5.17 -33.71 7.75
N LYS A 119 -4.52 -32.59 8.08
CA LYS A 119 -3.55 -32.45 9.18
C LYS A 119 -3.61 -31.04 9.75
N LEU A 120 -3.24 -30.89 11.02
CA LEU A 120 -3.04 -29.59 11.66
C LEU A 120 -1.57 -29.15 11.57
N GLY A 121 -1.34 -27.84 11.80
CA GLY A 121 -0.01 -27.24 11.86
C GLY A 121 0.24 -26.22 10.75
N PRO A 122 1.43 -25.57 10.73
CA PRO A 122 1.74 -24.48 9.80
C PRO A 122 1.69 -24.88 8.32
N GLN A 123 1.86 -26.18 8.03
CA GLN A 123 1.83 -26.76 6.69
C GLN A 123 0.46 -27.36 6.35
N ALA A 124 -0.58 -27.06 7.13
CA ALA A 124 -1.94 -27.52 6.87
C ALA A 124 -2.50 -26.81 5.63
N ILE A 125 -3.02 -27.60 4.69
CA ILE A 125 -3.74 -27.08 3.54
C ILE A 125 -5.23 -27.22 3.87
N TRP A 126 -5.87 -26.08 4.09
CA TRP A 126 -7.31 -25.99 4.34
C TRP A 126 -8.04 -25.88 3.00
N ARG A 127 -9.11 -26.65 2.83
CA ARG A 127 -9.97 -26.66 1.65
C ARG A 127 -11.36 -26.21 2.04
N THR A 128 -11.95 -25.32 1.26
CA THR A 128 -13.33 -24.88 1.44
C THR A 128 -14.29 -26.00 1.07
N GLU A 129 -15.19 -26.33 2.01
CA GLU A 129 -16.20 -27.37 1.87
C GLU A 129 -17.60 -26.78 1.73
N THR A 130 -17.87 -25.67 2.41
CA THR A 130 -19.17 -24.98 2.36
C THR A 130 -18.97 -23.48 2.48
N VAL A 131 -19.68 -22.72 1.67
CA VAL A 131 -19.74 -21.26 1.71
C VAL A 131 -21.10 -20.85 2.26
N ILE A 132 -21.11 -19.89 3.18
CA ILE A 132 -22.30 -19.44 3.89
C ILE A 132 -22.33 -17.91 3.81
N ASN A 133 -23.35 -17.35 3.18
CA ASN A 133 -23.59 -15.90 3.17
C ASN A 133 -24.63 -15.59 4.25
N SER A 134 -24.23 -14.84 5.28
CA SER A 134 -25.11 -14.53 6.40
C SER A 134 -26.04 -13.37 6.08
N ASN A 135 -27.34 -13.55 6.33
CA ASN A 135 -28.37 -12.52 6.17
C ASN A 135 -28.96 -12.04 7.50
N GLY A 136 -28.39 -12.46 8.64
CA GLY A 136 -28.87 -12.09 9.97
C GLY A 136 -27.78 -12.19 11.03
N ASN A 137 -28.08 -11.65 12.22
CA ASN A 137 -27.22 -11.77 13.40
C ASN A 137 -27.70 -12.93 14.29
N GLY A 138 -26.78 -13.58 15.00
CA GLY A 138 -27.07 -14.57 16.02
C GLY A 138 -26.77 -16.01 15.59
N PRO A 139 -27.34 -17.02 16.27
CA PRO A 139 -26.91 -18.40 16.12
C PRO A 139 -27.39 -19.00 14.80
N LEU A 140 -26.46 -19.61 14.07
CA LEU A 140 -26.71 -20.35 12.84
C LEU A 140 -26.31 -21.83 13.02
N VAL A 141 -27.26 -22.72 12.74
CA VAL A 141 -27.02 -24.17 12.74
C VAL A 141 -26.90 -24.67 11.31
N ILE A 142 -25.75 -25.28 10.98
CA ILE A 142 -25.46 -25.85 9.66
C ILE A 142 -25.19 -27.34 9.77
N GLU A 143 -25.78 -28.08 8.83
CA GLU A 143 -25.52 -29.49 8.60
C GLU A 143 -24.52 -29.65 7.46
N HIS A 144 -23.37 -30.28 7.74
CA HIS A 144 -22.31 -30.55 6.79
C HIS A 144 -22.09 -32.05 6.62
N PHE A 145 -22.29 -32.55 5.39
CA PHE A 145 -22.11 -33.96 5.07
C PHE A 145 -20.64 -34.31 4.83
N ILE A 146 -20.17 -35.36 5.47
CA ILE A 146 -18.78 -35.83 5.40
C ILE A 146 -18.74 -37.11 4.56
N ASP A 147 -17.99 -37.04 3.46
CA ASP A 147 -17.61 -38.22 2.70
C ASP A 147 -16.48 -38.99 3.42
N ARG A 148 -16.82 -40.19 3.88
CA ARG A 148 -15.91 -41.08 4.61
C ARG A 148 -15.01 -41.93 3.72
N ASP A 149 -15.29 -42.01 2.42
CA ASP A 149 -14.56 -42.92 1.52
C ASP A 149 -13.16 -42.39 1.16
N ALA A 150 -12.85 -41.13 1.50
CA ALA A 150 -11.62 -40.45 1.06
C ALA A 150 -10.52 -40.29 2.12
N ASP A 151 -10.80 -40.26 3.44
CA ASP A 151 -9.78 -40.01 4.48
C ASP A 151 -10.18 -40.52 5.88
N SER A 152 -9.23 -41.12 6.62
CA SER A 152 -9.45 -41.63 7.98
C SER A 152 -9.42 -40.55 9.08
N THR A 153 -8.95 -39.33 8.76
CA THR A 153 -8.88 -38.22 9.72
C THR A 153 -9.04 -36.89 8.99
N ARG A 154 -10.01 -36.08 9.44
CA ARG A 154 -10.25 -34.71 8.97
C ARG A 154 -10.40 -33.76 10.16
N PHE A 155 -9.91 -32.55 9.99
CA PHE A 155 -10.09 -31.43 10.90
C PHE A 155 -10.98 -30.40 10.21
N PHE A 156 -11.86 -29.77 10.98
CA PHE A 156 -12.77 -28.76 10.47
C PHE A 156 -12.55 -27.44 11.20
N ARG A 157 -12.80 -26.34 10.50
CA ARG A 157 -12.92 -25.01 11.09
C ARG A 157 -14.03 -24.24 10.42
N VAL A 158 -14.59 -23.29 11.16
CA VAL A 158 -15.38 -22.20 10.58
C VAL A 158 -14.46 -20.99 10.50
N ARG A 159 -14.40 -20.36 9.34
CA ARG A 159 -13.63 -19.16 9.06
C ARG A 159 -14.59 -18.05 8.65
N GLN A 160 -14.50 -16.90 9.30
CA GLN A 160 -15.06 -15.66 8.77
C GLN A 160 -14.16 -15.13 7.66
N VAL A 161 -14.76 -14.75 6.54
CA VAL A 161 -14.08 -13.98 5.50
C VAL A 161 -14.17 -12.52 5.94
N ILE A 162 -13.01 -11.87 6.06
CA ILE A 162 -12.95 -10.48 6.50
C ILE A 162 -12.86 -9.55 5.30
N ASP A 163 -12.09 -9.91 4.28
CA ASP A 163 -11.86 -9.15 3.04
C ASP A 163 -11.42 -10.19 1.99
N GLU A 164 -12.29 -10.54 1.04
CA GLU A 164 -12.03 -11.60 0.05
C GLU A 164 -11.22 -11.12 -1.16
N ASP A 165 -11.50 -9.91 -1.65
CA ASP A 165 -10.85 -9.32 -2.82
C ASP A 165 -9.57 -8.52 -2.52
N ARG A 166 -9.33 -8.22 -1.24
CA ARG A 166 -8.15 -7.55 -0.69
C ARG A 166 -8.02 -6.10 -1.12
N ASP A 167 -9.14 -5.42 -1.26
CA ASP A 167 -9.16 -4.02 -1.66
C ASP A 167 -8.98 -3.06 -0.47
N GLY A 168 -9.13 -3.56 0.76
CA GLY A 168 -8.96 -2.82 2.01
C GLY A 168 -10.25 -2.36 2.67
N LEU A 169 -11.43 -2.78 2.21
CA LEU A 169 -12.66 -2.77 3.00
C LEU A 169 -12.89 -4.14 3.63
N THR A 170 -13.50 -4.15 4.81
CA THR A 170 -14.02 -5.41 5.34
C THR A 170 -15.32 -5.78 4.61
N SER A 171 -15.57 -7.08 4.43
CA SER A 171 -16.81 -7.65 3.93
C SER A 171 -18.06 -7.10 4.62
N TRP A 172 -17.96 -6.73 5.90
CA TRP A 172 -19.04 -6.06 6.62
C TRP A 172 -19.22 -4.60 6.16
N GLU A 173 -18.14 -3.82 6.03
CA GLU A 173 -18.19 -2.44 5.51
C GLU A 173 -18.72 -2.41 4.08
N GLU A 174 -18.25 -3.30 3.21
CA GLU A 174 -18.76 -3.43 1.85
C GLU A 174 -20.25 -3.76 1.83
N TRP A 175 -20.67 -4.72 2.66
CA TRP A 175 -22.07 -5.04 2.78
C TRP A 175 -22.91 -3.85 3.27
N GLN A 176 -22.39 -3.05 4.21
CA GLN A 176 -23.02 -1.80 4.66
C GLN A 176 -23.10 -0.77 3.54
N LEU A 177 -22.12 -0.69 2.66
CA LEU A 177 -22.08 0.24 1.52
C LEU A 177 -22.83 -0.29 0.29
N GLY A 178 -23.27 -1.55 0.31
CA GLY A 178 -23.95 -2.20 -0.81
C GLY A 178 -23.01 -2.69 -1.91
N LEU A 179 -21.72 -2.84 -1.59
CA LEU A 179 -20.65 -3.36 -2.42
C LEU A 179 -20.55 -4.89 -2.31
N ASP A 180 -19.77 -5.52 -3.20
CA ASP A 180 -19.57 -6.97 -3.28
C ASP A 180 -18.11 -7.33 -2.99
N ASP A 181 -17.87 -7.90 -1.80
CA ASP A 181 -16.58 -8.42 -1.29
C ASP A 181 -15.82 -9.37 -2.22
N GLN A 182 -16.41 -9.83 -3.31
CA GLN A 182 -15.73 -10.63 -4.34
C GLN A 182 -15.23 -9.84 -5.54
N ASP A 183 -15.58 -8.56 -5.65
CA ASP A 183 -15.29 -7.70 -6.78
C ASP A 183 -14.81 -6.32 -6.30
N PRO A 184 -13.50 -6.02 -6.41
CA PRO A 184 -12.93 -4.79 -5.85
C PRO A 184 -13.41 -3.55 -6.60
N LEU A 185 -14.20 -3.68 -7.67
CA LEU A 185 -14.73 -2.59 -8.49
C LEU A 185 -16.27 -2.59 -8.52
N SER A 186 -16.92 -3.17 -7.51
CA SER A 186 -18.38 -3.30 -7.47
C SER A 186 -19.12 -1.97 -7.36
N ASN A 187 -18.42 -0.89 -6.99
CA ASN A 187 -18.91 0.50 -7.02
C ASN A 187 -19.28 1.00 -8.43
N GLY A 188 -18.89 0.28 -9.49
CA GLY A 188 -19.19 0.63 -10.89
C GLY A 188 -18.25 1.68 -11.50
N GLY A 189 -17.18 2.05 -10.80
CA GLY A 189 -16.11 2.93 -11.24
C GLY A 189 -14.84 2.21 -11.69
N GLU A 190 -13.76 2.97 -11.88
CA GLU A 190 -12.42 2.45 -12.23
C GLU A 190 -11.49 2.31 -11.01
N SER A 191 -11.87 2.86 -9.87
CA SER A 191 -11.14 2.77 -8.59
C SER A 191 -11.68 1.63 -7.74
N SER A 192 -10.85 1.11 -6.82
CA SER A 192 -11.32 0.12 -5.85
C SER A 192 -12.48 0.64 -5.00
N ASP A 193 -13.27 -0.27 -4.44
CA ASP A 193 -14.38 0.01 -3.54
C ASP A 193 -13.91 0.78 -2.30
N PHE A 194 -12.77 0.41 -1.73
CA PHE A 194 -12.06 1.16 -0.70
C PHE A 194 -11.76 2.61 -1.13
N HIS A 195 -11.10 2.78 -2.29
CA HIS A 195 -10.76 4.11 -2.78
C HIS A 195 -12.01 4.94 -3.09
N TRP A 196 -13.08 4.33 -3.57
CA TRP A 196 -14.36 4.96 -3.80
C TRP A 196 -14.98 5.45 -2.48
N ALA A 197 -14.99 4.63 -1.44
CA ALA A 197 -15.53 4.99 -0.13
C ALA A 197 -14.73 6.12 0.51
N VAL A 198 -13.39 6.01 0.48
CA VAL A 198 -12.46 7.02 0.97
C VAL A 198 -12.62 8.34 0.23
N ASP A 199 -12.59 8.33 -1.11
CA ASP A 199 -12.76 9.56 -1.89
C ASP A 199 -14.10 10.21 -1.53
N ARG A 200 -15.22 9.48 -1.60
CA ARG A 200 -16.53 10.03 -1.26
C ARG A 200 -16.56 10.66 0.13
N HIS A 201 -16.06 9.98 1.15
CA HIS A 201 -15.99 10.55 2.50
C HIS A 201 -15.15 11.84 2.52
N LEU A 202 -13.96 11.84 1.92
CA LEU A 202 -13.06 13.01 1.88
C LEU A 202 -13.56 14.13 0.95
N THR A 203 -14.43 13.82 -0.03
CA THR A 203 -15.09 14.79 -0.92
C THR A 203 -16.22 15.56 -0.22
N GLY A 204 -16.61 15.16 0.99
CA GLY A 204 -17.82 15.66 1.64
C GLY A 204 -19.11 15.03 1.09
N LEU A 205 -19.00 13.96 0.29
CA LEU A 205 -20.14 13.19 -0.17
C LEU A 205 -20.54 12.18 0.90
N ASP A 206 -21.84 12.14 1.13
CA ASP A 206 -22.49 11.18 2.00
C ASP A 206 -22.44 9.76 1.40
N LEU A 207 -22.18 8.78 2.26
CA LEU A 207 -22.34 7.35 1.98
C LEU A 207 -23.63 6.86 2.64
N GLU A 208 -24.58 6.39 1.83
CA GLU A 208 -25.84 5.82 2.31
C GLU A 208 -25.64 4.35 2.68
N LEU A 209 -26.05 3.95 3.89
CA LEU A 209 -25.82 2.59 4.38
C LEU A 209 -27.01 1.68 4.08
N ARG A 210 -26.80 0.39 3.83
CA ARG A 210 -27.81 -0.57 3.34
C ARG A 210 -28.97 -0.80 4.30
N ASP A 211 -28.71 -0.97 5.60
CA ASP A 211 -29.75 -1.25 6.61
C ASP A 211 -30.58 -0.03 7.06
N SER A 212 -30.46 1.05 6.31
CA SER A 212 -31.15 2.32 6.46
C SER A 212 -32.60 2.36 5.96
N VAL A 213 -33.00 1.41 5.12
CA VAL A 213 -34.31 1.41 4.45
C VAL A 213 -35.12 0.19 4.88
N VAL A 214 -35.93 0.34 5.92
CA VAL A 214 -36.96 -0.64 6.28
C VAL A 214 -38.33 -0.09 5.89
N PRO A 215 -39.01 -0.64 4.86
CA PRO A 215 -40.42 -0.36 4.66
C PRO A 215 -41.23 -1.07 5.74
N ILE A 216 -41.75 -0.31 6.71
CA ILE A 216 -42.76 -0.82 7.64
C ILE A 216 -44.11 -0.74 6.92
N VAL A 217 -44.73 -1.88 6.62
CA VAL A 217 -46.12 -1.94 6.16
C VAL A 217 -47.01 -2.32 7.32
N PHE A 218 -47.58 -1.32 8.00
CA PHE A 218 -48.79 -1.49 8.80
C PHE A 218 -49.84 -0.53 8.27
N GLY A 219 -50.98 -1.07 7.83
CA GLY A 219 -52.22 -0.36 7.51
C GLY A 219 -52.07 1.14 7.20
N LEU A 220 -51.68 1.47 5.97
CA LEU A 220 -51.79 2.80 5.34
C LEU A 220 -50.93 3.97 5.86
N ASN A 221 -49.97 3.80 6.77
CA ASN A 221 -48.98 4.85 7.08
C ASN A 221 -47.54 4.38 6.77
N LEU A 222 -46.88 5.07 5.84
CA LEU A 222 -45.48 4.85 5.46
C LEU A 222 -44.59 5.69 6.40
N GLU A 223 -44.11 5.12 7.49
CA GLU A 223 -43.01 5.74 8.24
C GLU A 223 -41.68 5.37 7.58
N VAL A 224 -41.11 6.31 6.84
CA VAL A 224 -39.74 6.21 6.31
C VAL A 224 -38.79 6.60 7.44
N ARG A 225 -38.07 5.63 8.01
CA ARG A 225 -36.89 5.97 8.83
C ARG A 225 -35.88 6.67 7.91
N LYS A 226 -35.28 7.75 8.40
CA LYS A 226 -34.21 8.43 7.67
C LYS A 226 -33.03 7.46 7.52
N PRO A 227 -32.40 7.41 6.34
CA PRO A 227 -31.27 6.54 6.18
C PRO A 227 -30.14 6.92 7.14
N VAL A 228 -29.44 5.91 7.67
CA VAL A 228 -28.14 6.12 8.31
C VAL A 228 -27.19 6.50 7.18
N VAL A 229 -26.55 7.64 7.35
CA VAL A 229 -25.65 8.21 6.36
C VAL A 229 -24.32 8.44 7.05
N PHE A 230 -23.29 7.77 6.57
CA PHE A 230 -21.93 8.11 6.96
C PHE A 230 -21.55 9.40 6.25
N LYS A 231 -21.50 10.48 7.02
CA LYS A 231 -21.34 11.83 6.48
C LYS A 231 -19.95 12.00 5.92
N GLY A 232 -19.86 12.58 4.72
CA GLY A 232 -18.59 13.06 4.21
C GLY A 232 -18.06 14.18 5.12
N ILE A 233 -16.73 14.33 5.18
CA ILE A 233 -16.11 15.38 6.00
C ILE A 233 -16.53 16.74 5.46
N ALA A 234 -17.08 17.57 6.34
CA ALA A 234 -17.29 18.98 6.07
C ALA A 234 -15.92 19.66 5.99
N ARG A 235 -15.51 20.05 4.79
CA ARG A 235 -14.23 20.74 4.59
C ARG A 235 -14.31 22.16 5.11
N THR A 236 -13.43 22.48 6.04
CA THR A 236 -13.24 23.85 6.51
C THR A 236 -12.26 24.60 5.60
N PRO A 237 -12.39 25.93 5.44
CA PRO A 237 -11.38 26.73 4.74
C PRO A 237 -9.96 26.54 5.29
N GLU A 238 -9.84 26.27 6.60
CA GLU A 238 -8.57 25.95 7.26
C GLU A 238 -7.95 24.65 6.76
N GLU A 239 -8.74 23.60 6.52
CA GLU A 239 -8.27 22.32 5.99
C GLU A 239 -7.86 22.43 4.52
N VAL A 240 -8.65 23.15 3.72
CA VAL A 240 -8.31 23.47 2.33
C VAL A 240 -6.98 24.23 2.26
N SER A 241 -6.81 25.24 3.12
CA SER A 241 -5.57 25.99 3.24
C SER A 241 -4.39 25.10 3.64
N ARG A 242 -4.56 24.23 4.64
CA ARG A 242 -3.51 23.29 5.10
C ARG A 242 -3.09 22.33 4.00
N PHE A 243 -4.05 21.70 3.32
CA PHE A 243 -3.81 20.79 2.20
C PHE A 243 -3.00 21.47 1.10
N LEU A 244 -3.46 22.64 0.62
CA LEU A 244 -2.77 23.36 -0.44
C LEU A 244 -1.38 23.86 -0.02
N ASN A 245 -1.14 24.17 1.26
CA ASN A 245 0.20 24.49 1.77
C ASN A 245 1.17 23.29 1.71
N GLN A 246 0.67 22.06 1.87
CA GLN A 246 1.47 20.84 1.74
C GLN A 246 1.69 20.46 0.27
N ALA A 247 0.66 20.63 -0.55
CA ALA A 247 0.63 20.19 -1.95
C ALA A 247 1.26 21.19 -2.95
N THR A 248 1.50 22.44 -2.54
CA THR A 248 2.05 23.50 -3.41
C THR A 248 3.28 24.17 -2.80
N PHE A 249 3.87 25.17 -3.46
CA PHE A 249 4.93 26.02 -2.88
C PHE A 249 4.42 27.24 -2.10
N GLY A 250 3.12 27.28 -1.80
CA GLY A 250 2.48 28.38 -1.09
C GLY A 250 1.24 28.84 -1.85
N PRO A 251 0.03 28.44 -1.42
CA PRO A 251 -1.18 28.79 -2.12
C PRO A 251 -1.49 30.28 -1.97
N THR A 252 -2.08 30.86 -3.01
CA THR A 252 -2.68 32.19 -2.92
C THR A 252 -4.04 32.11 -2.24
N PHE A 253 -4.51 33.24 -1.70
CA PHE A 253 -5.86 33.32 -1.13
C PHE A 253 -6.93 32.95 -2.17
N ASP A 254 -6.76 33.40 -3.42
CA ASP A 254 -7.67 33.08 -4.52
C ASP A 254 -7.70 31.58 -4.85
N LEU A 255 -6.56 30.87 -4.74
CA LEU A 255 -6.51 29.42 -4.95
C LEU A 255 -7.26 28.68 -3.84
N ILE A 256 -7.08 29.10 -2.58
CA ILE A 256 -7.79 28.51 -1.42
C ILE A 256 -9.29 28.72 -1.59
N GLN A 257 -9.72 29.95 -1.82
CA GLN A 257 -11.14 30.28 -1.98
C GLN A 257 -11.75 29.61 -3.22
N GLY A 258 -11.01 29.56 -4.32
CA GLY A 258 -11.45 28.90 -5.55
C GLY A 258 -11.68 27.41 -5.35
N PHE A 259 -10.74 26.73 -4.69
CA PHE A 259 -10.85 25.31 -4.42
C PHE A 259 -11.94 24.99 -3.39
N ASP A 260 -12.03 25.76 -2.31
CA ASP A 260 -13.11 25.64 -1.31
C ASP A 260 -14.50 25.78 -1.94
N ASN A 261 -14.70 26.83 -2.75
CA ASN A 261 -15.98 27.10 -3.41
C ASN A 261 -16.32 26.12 -4.54
N SER A 262 -15.33 25.45 -5.12
CA SER A 262 -15.54 24.53 -6.25
C SER A 262 -16.35 23.29 -5.85
N GLY A 263 -16.24 22.87 -4.58
CA GLY A 263 -16.76 21.58 -4.14
C GLY A 263 -15.93 20.38 -4.61
N GLU A 264 -14.85 20.55 -5.37
CA GLU A 264 -13.93 19.48 -5.81
C GLU A 264 -13.21 18.83 -4.62
N SER A 265 -12.95 17.52 -4.62
CA SER A 265 -12.22 16.84 -3.54
C SER A 265 -10.72 17.06 -3.58
N PHE A 266 -10.01 16.72 -2.50
CA PHE A 266 -8.54 16.70 -2.50
C PHE A 266 -7.97 15.74 -3.54
N ALA A 267 -8.57 14.57 -3.72
CA ALA A 267 -8.17 13.60 -4.74
C ALA A 267 -8.42 14.13 -6.16
N SER A 268 -9.60 14.67 -6.44
CA SER A 268 -9.92 15.29 -7.74
C SER A 268 -9.00 16.46 -8.06
N TRP A 269 -8.62 17.26 -7.06
CA TRP A 269 -7.62 18.31 -7.23
C TRP A 269 -6.22 17.74 -7.52
N ILE A 270 -5.82 16.66 -6.84
CA ILE A 270 -4.56 15.93 -7.11
C ILE A 270 -4.55 15.41 -8.55
N ASP A 271 -5.60 14.72 -8.98
CA ASP A 271 -5.73 14.18 -10.33
C ASP A 271 -5.67 15.28 -11.38
N SER A 272 -6.36 16.40 -11.12
CA SER A 272 -6.30 17.59 -11.95
C SER A 272 -4.87 18.13 -12.05
N GLN A 273 -4.13 18.20 -10.94
CA GLN A 273 -2.72 18.63 -10.94
C GLN A 273 -1.79 17.65 -11.67
N ILE A 274 -2.05 16.34 -11.56
CA ILE A 274 -1.31 15.29 -12.27
C ILE A 274 -1.53 15.41 -13.79
N ALA A 275 -2.73 15.79 -14.22
CA ALA A 275 -3.08 15.97 -15.63
C ALA A 275 -2.50 17.24 -16.26
N ILE A 276 -2.11 18.25 -15.47
CA ILE A 276 -1.51 19.48 -16.01
C ILE A 276 -0.16 19.16 -16.67
N PRO A 277 0.07 19.61 -17.92
CA PRO A 277 1.36 19.48 -18.58
C PRO A 277 2.49 20.10 -17.75
N PRO A 278 3.66 19.46 -17.70
CA PRO A 278 4.76 19.91 -16.84
C PRO A 278 5.25 21.31 -17.23
N THR A 279 5.44 22.18 -16.24
CA THR A 279 6.24 23.40 -16.41
C THR A 279 7.72 23.01 -16.31
N LEU A 280 8.32 22.71 -17.47
CA LEU A 280 9.70 22.26 -17.53
C LEU A 280 10.67 23.35 -17.04
N ILE A 281 11.71 22.90 -16.33
CA ILE A 281 12.77 23.76 -15.82
C ILE A 281 13.54 24.46 -16.94
N THR A 282 13.76 23.77 -18.07
CA THR A 282 14.42 24.31 -19.27
C THR A 282 13.64 25.49 -19.85
N ASP A 283 12.33 25.34 -20.06
CA ASP A 283 11.47 26.44 -20.51
C ASP A 283 11.48 27.62 -19.54
N SER A 284 11.52 27.34 -18.23
CA SER A 284 11.57 28.38 -17.20
C SER A 284 12.90 29.13 -17.21
N MET A 285 14.02 28.44 -17.42
CA MET A 285 15.33 29.06 -17.63
C MET A 285 15.36 29.92 -18.90
N GLU A 286 14.81 29.44 -20.01
CA GLU A 286 14.74 30.21 -21.25
C GLU A 286 13.91 31.49 -21.11
N ARG A 287 12.78 31.43 -20.39
CA ARG A 287 11.98 32.62 -20.05
C ARG A 287 12.77 33.64 -19.22
N GLU A 288 13.62 33.19 -18.31
CA GLU A 288 14.52 34.07 -17.56
C GLU A 288 15.57 34.72 -18.48
N VAL A 289 16.15 33.97 -19.42
CA VAL A 289 17.09 34.50 -20.42
C VAL A 289 16.43 35.56 -21.30
N LEU A 290 15.20 35.32 -21.78
CA LEU A 290 14.41 36.31 -22.53
C LEU A 290 14.11 37.56 -21.69
N GLY A 291 13.99 37.42 -20.37
CA GLY A 291 13.88 38.51 -19.41
C GLY A 291 15.22 39.20 -19.07
N GLY A 292 16.32 38.84 -19.73
CA GLY A 292 17.64 39.46 -19.56
C GLY A 292 18.57 38.74 -18.56
N ALA A 293 18.23 37.54 -18.09
CA ALA A 293 19.14 36.73 -17.29
C ALA A 293 20.38 36.30 -18.10
N LYS A 294 21.54 36.27 -17.44
CA LYS A 294 22.77 35.73 -18.03
C LYS A 294 22.76 34.20 -17.93
N ARG A 295 23.28 33.51 -18.96
CA ARG A 295 23.56 32.07 -18.93
C ARG A 295 24.79 31.78 -18.08
N ASN A 296 24.60 31.68 -16.77
CA ASN A 296 25.63 31.31 -15.80
C ASN A 296 25.03 30.35 -14.76
N HIS A 297 25.82 29.93 -13.77
CA HIS A 297 25.41 28.97 -12.74
C HIS A 297 24.15 29.39 -11.94
N GLN A 298 23.76 30.67 -11.94
CA GLN A 298 22.54 31.13 -11.27
C GLN A 298 21.27 30.87 -12.08
N LEU A 299 21.41 30.57 -13.38
CA LEU A 299 20.26 30.45 -14.29
C LEU A 299 19.32 29.32 -13.86
N PHE A 300 19.86 28.18 -13.42
CA PHE A 300 19.07 27.07 -12.88
C PHE A 300 18.17 27.52 -11.73
N HIS A 301 18.74 28.17 -10.71
CA HIS A 301 17.96 28.66 -9.57
C HIS A 301 16.90 29.68 -9.98
N ARG A 302 17.20 30.57 -10.94
CA ARG A 302 16.21 31.53 -11.48
C ARG A 302 15.06 30.82 -12.18
N GLY A 303 15.36 29.82 -13.02
CA GLY A 303 14.36 28.97 -13.66
C GLY A 303 13.52 28.22 -12.63
N TRP A 304 14.16 27.66 -11.62
CA TRP A 304 13.50 26.90 -10.55
C TRP A 304 12.54 27.78 -9.75
N TRP A 305 12.98 28.97 -9.31
CA TRP A 305 12.10 29.93 -8.63
C TRP A 305 10.93 30.36 -9.49
N ARG A 306 11.13 30.54 -10.80
CA ARG A 306 10.03 30.83 -11.73
C ARG A 306 9.04 29.67 -11.82
N ALA A 307 9.51 28.44 -12.00
CA ALA A 307 8.66 27.26 -12.09
C ALA A 307 7.87 27.03 -10.79
N ALA A 308 8.56 27.05 -9.64
CA ALA A 308 7.94 26.88 -8.33
C ALA A 308 6.89 27.97 -8.03
N ALA A 309 7.17 29.23 -8.34
CA ALA A 309 6.27 30.33 -8.02
C ALA A 309 5.14 30.57 -9.03
N LYS A 310 5.30 30.14 -10.29
CA LYS A 310 4.36 30.48 -11.39
C LYS A 310 3.85 29.29 -12.20
N GLY A 311 4.39 28.09 -12.00
CA GLY A 311 3.91 26.89 -12.66
C GLY A 311 2.48 26.57 -12.22
N ALA A 312 1.64 26.15 -13.16
CA ALA A 312 0.26 25.73 -12.86
C ALA A 312 0.20 24.32 -12.24
N ASP A 313 1.22 23.50 -12.51
CA ASP A 313 1.46 22.15 -12.03
C ASP A 313 2.16 22.13 -10.66
N GLN A 314 1.61 22.85 -9.69
CA GLN A 314 2.21 23.04 -8.36
C GLN A 314 2.56 21.73 -7.65
N LEU A 315 1.68 20.72 -7.74
CA LEU A 315 1.95 19.41 -7.14
C LEU A 315 3.18 18.74 -7.76
N ARG A 316 3.34 18.86 -9.08
CA ARG A 316 4.49 18.29 -9.81
C ARG A 316 5.78 18.98 -9.41
N GLN A 317 5.77 20.30 -9.26
CA GLN A 317 6.93 21.06 -8.79
C GLN A 317 7.30 20.64 -7.36
N ARG A 318 6.30 20.47 -6.48
CA ARG A 318 6.49 20.02 -5.10
C ARG A 318 7.10 18.62 -5.05
N MET A 319 6.62 17.72 -5.91
CA MET A 319 7.09 16.34 -5.97
C MET A 319 8.48 16.21 -6.58
N ALA A 320 8.78 16.93 -7.67
CA ALA A 320 10.13 16.98 -8.22
C ALA A 320 11.15 17.52 -7.19
N PHE A 321 10.76 18.47 -6.34
CA PHE A 321 11.58 18.93 -5.23
C PHE A 321 11.75 17.87 -4.13
N ALA A 322 10.69 17.16 -3.74
CA ALA A 322 10.81 16.06 -2.78
C ALA A 322 11.75 14.96 -3.29
N LEU A 323 11.59 14.54 -4.55
CA LEU A 323 12.46 13.58 -5.21
C LEU A 323 13.91 14.05 -5.28
N SER A 324 14.18 15.35 -5.45
CA SER A 324 15.55 15.87 -5.45
C SER A 324 16.23 15.82 -4.08
N GLN A 325 15.46 15.67 -3.00
CA GLN A 325 16.00 15.45 -1.65
C GLN A 325 16.29 13.97 -1.38
N ILE A 326 15.69 13.05 -2.14
CA ILE A 326 15.93 11.61 -2.06
C ILE A 326 17.06 11.22 -3.02
N LEU A 327 16.91 11.56 -4.29
CA LEU A 327 17.85 11.32 -5.37
C LEU A 327 18.76 12.53 -5.50
N VAL A 328 19.76 12.61 -4.62
CA VAL A 328 20.62 13.79 -4.48
C VAL A 328 21.77 13.76 -5.49
N VAL A 329 22.07 14.93 -6.09
CA VAL A 329 23.31 15.22 -6.83
C VAL A 329 24.01 16.44 -6.23
N SER A 330 25.33 16.55 -6.39
CA SER A 330 26.08 17.67 -5.82
C SER A 330 25.99 18.96 -6.64
N GLY A 331 25.55 20.03 -5.99
CA GLY A 331 25.72 21.41 -6.48
C GLY A 331 27.04 22.06 -6.05
N GLN A 332 27.99 21.31 -5.49
CA GLN A 332 29.24 21.79 -4.90
C GLN A 332 30.48 21.11 -5.51
N GLY A 333 31.67 21.65 -5.26
CA GLY A 333 32.94 21.04 -5.71
C GLY A 333 33.22 21.18 -7.22
N SER A 334 33.82 20.17 -7.85
CA SER A 334 34.15 20.14 -9.28
C SER A 334 33.13 19.39 -10.14
N ASP A 335 31.92 19.16 -9.63
CA ASP A 335 30.89 18.35 -10.29
C ASP A 335 30.26 19.07 -11.50
N VAL A 336 29.85 18.29 -12.50
CA VAL A 336 29.24 18.71 -13.78
C VAL A 336 27.97 19.52 -13.54
N VAL A 337 27.18 19.15 -12.53
CA VAL A 337 25.91 19.82 -12.17
C VAL A 337 26.12 21.25 -11.67
N ARG A 338 27.20 21.53 -10.92
CA ARG A 338 27.44 22.87 -10.33
C ARG A 338 27.64 23.96 -11.39
N GLY A 339 28.43 23.66 -12.41
CA GLY A 339 28.92 24.65 -13.38
C GLY A 339 27.96 24.88 -14.55
N SER A 340 27.05 23.95 -14.80
CA SER A 340 26.20 23.94 -15.98
C SER A 340 24.73 23.99 -15.58
N PRO A 341 24.03 25.12 -15.80
CA PRO A 341 22.58 25.17 -15.63
C PRO A 341 21.86 24.18 -16.55
N GLU A 342 22.47 23.80 -17.68
CA GLU A 342 21.96 22.76 -18.58
C GLU A 342 22.02 21.37 -17.93
N ALA A 343 23.11 21.01 -17.23
CA ALA A 343 23.21 19.75 -16.50
C ALA A 343 22.26 19.67 -15.31
N ALA A 344 22.17 20.74 -14.53
CA ALA A 344 21.20 20.83 -13.44
C ALA A 344 19.75 20.78 -13.97
N GLY A 345 19.48 21.46 -15.09
CA GLY A 345 18.19 21.42 -15.77
C GLY A 345 17.83 20.02 -16.25
N ALA A 346 18.72 19.35 -16.97
CA ALA A 346 18.48 18.00 -17.50
C ALA A 346 18.22 16.98 -16.39
N TYR A 347 18.93 17.07 -15.26
CA TYR A 347 18.66 16.24 -14.09
C TYR A 347 17.29 16.52 -13.48
N TYR A 348 16.99 17.79 -13.22
CA TYR A 348 15.75 18.18 -12.55
C TYR A 348 14.51 17.91 -13.42
N GLU A 349 14.65 18.00 -14.75
CA GLU A 349 13.57 17.70 -15.69
C GLU A 349 13.16 16.23 -15.67
N ILE A 350 14.09 15.29 -15.44
CA ILE A 350 13.76 13.88 -15.20
C ILE A 350 12.82 13.77 -14.00
N LEU A 351 13.13 14.48 -12.91
CA LEU A 351 12.29 14.47 -11.70
C LEU A 351 10.90 15.09 -11.93
N GLN A 352 10.80 16.12 -12.77
CA GLN A 352 9.52 16.73 -13.14
C GLN A 352 8.67 15.77 -13.99
N ASN A 353 9.28 15.14 -14.99
CA ASN A 353 8.59 14.23 -15.90
C ASN A 353 8.14 12.93 -15.21
N GLN A 354 8.97 12.41 -14.32
CA GLN A 354 8.70 11.16 -13.58
C GLN A 354 8.06 11.39 -12.20
N ALA A 355 7.61 12.62 -11.89
CA ALA A 355 7.10 12.99 -10.56
C ALA A 355 5.97 12.08 -10.04
N PHE A 356 5.17 11.52 -10.95
CA PHE A 356 4.02 10.65 -10.64
C PHE A 356 4.13 9.29 -11.33
N GLY A 357 5.32 8.94 -11.84
CA GLY A 357 5.57 7.73 -12.62
C GLY A 357 6.00 6.54 -11.77
N ASN A 358 6.35 5.45 -12.45
CA ASN A 358 6.93 4.28 -11.79
C ASN A 358 8.34 4.61 -11.26
N TYR A 359 8.62 4.23 -10.02
CA TYR A 359 9.89 4.55 -9.39
C TYR A 359 11.09 3.81 -10.03
N ALA A 360 10.90 2.62 -10.60
CA ALA A 360 11.95 1.92 -11.34
C ALA A 360 12.34 2.68 -12.61
N ASP A 361 11.37 3.21 -13.36
CA ASP A 361 11.63 4.03 -14.55
C ASP A 361 12.36 5.33 -14.19
N LEU A 362 12.05 5.91 -13.02
CA LEU A 362 12.79 7.06 -12.48
C LEU A 362 14.24 6.68 -12.15
N LEU A 363 14.47 5.58 -11.44
CA LEU A 363 15.82 5.12 -11.12
C LEU A 363 16.64 4.81 -12.37
N GLU A 364 16.02 4.21 -13.40
CA GLU A 364 16.67 3.98 -14.68
C GLU A 364 17.06 5.30 -15.35
N ALA A 365 16.14 6.24 -15.50
CA ALA A 365 16.42 7.55 -16.10
C ALA A 365 17.56 8.29 -15.38
N ILE A 366 17.59 8.20 -14.04
CA ILE A 366 18.66 8.78 -13.20
C ILE A 366 19.98 8.04 -13.37
N THR A 367 19.97 6.71 -13.51
CA THR A 367 21.17 5.90 -13.80
C THR A 367 21.85 6.38 -15.08
N TYR A 368 21.07 6.67 -16.12
CA TYR A 368 21.59 7.17 -17.41
C TYR A 368 21.89 8.67 -17.40
N ASN A 369 21.55 9.42 -16.36
CA ASN A 369 21.83 10.85 -16.31
C ASN A 369 23.33 11.11 -16.08
N LEU A 370 23.91 11.99 -16.90
CA LEU A 370 25.32 12.35 -16.82
C LEU A 370 25.71 12.95 -15.45
N GLY A 371 24.88 13.81 -14.88
CA GLY A 371 25.13 14.43 -13.59
C GLY A 371 25.24 13.39 -12.49
N MET A 372 24.33 12.41 -12.47
CA MET A 372 24.39 11.30 -11.53
C MET A 372 25.62 10.41 -11.78
N GLY A 373 25.92 10.10 -13.06
CA GLY A 373 27.13 9.38 -13.48
C GLY A 373 28.43 10.00 -12.96
N SER A 374 28.55 11.31 -13.11
CA SER A 374 29.68 12.10 -12.60
C SER A 374 29.72 12.10 -11.07
N TYR A 375 28.57 12.28 -10.41
CA TYR A 375 28.49 12.44 -8.97
C TYR A 375 28.81 11.15 -8.20
N LEU A 376 28.26 10.02 -8.63
CA LEU A 376 28.43 8.72 -7.94
C LEU A 376 29.46 7.80 -8.60
N GLY A 377 30.16 8.28 -9.64
CA GLY A 377 31.38 7.65 -10.13
C GLY A 377 31.19 6.53 -11.14
N HIS A 378 29.94 6.23 -11.57
CA HIS A 378 29.73 5.22 -12.61
C HIS A 378 29.98 5.73 -14.03
N LEU A 379 30.15 7.05 -14.23
CA LEU A 379 30.67 7.59 -15.50
C LEU A 379 32.11 7.10 -15.71
N ARG A 380 32.34 6.37 -16.81
CA ARG A 380 33.62 5.72 -17.18
C ARG A 380 34.08 4.64 -16.21
N ASN A 381 33.16 4.07 -15.44
CA ASN A 381 33.42 2.84 -14.71
C ASN A 381 33.68 1.70 -15.69
N GLN A 382 34.65 0.85 -15.41
CA GLN A 382 35.14 -0.19 -16.32
C GLN A 382 34.98 -1.57 -15.70
N SER A 383 34.81 -2.58 -16.55
CA SER A 383 34.91 -3.99 -16.19
C SER A 383 36.25 -4.32 -15.53
N GLU A 384 36.30 -5.45 -14.82
CA GLU A 384 37.50 -5.87 -14.10
C GLU A 384 38.67 -6.15 -15.05
N ASP A 385 39.84 -5.60 -14.72
CA ASP A 385 41.12 -5.96 -15.36
C ASP A 385 42.18 -6.18 -14.26
N PRO A 386 42.42 -7.44 -13.87
CA PRO A 386 43.37 -7.77 -12.81
C PRO A 386 44.83 -7.44 -13.16
N GLU A 387 45.20 -7.41 -14.45
CA GLU A 387 46.57 -7.06 -14.86
C GLU A 387 46.83 -5.57 -14.66
N LEU A 388 45.81 -4.74 -14.92
CA LEU A 388 45.84 -3.29 -14.72
C LEU A 388 45.40 -2.84 -13.32
N ARG A 389 44.95 -3.78 -12.46
CA ARG A 389 44.38 -3.52 -11.13
C ARG A 389 43.16 -2.60 -11.18
N ILE A 390 42.32 -2.79 -12.19
CA ILE A 390 41.04 -2.09 -12.36
C ILE A 390 39.94 -2.99 -11.81
N PHE A 391 39.11 -2.42 -10.95
CA PHE A 391 37.92 -3.08 -10.40
C PHE A 391 36.72 -2.17 -10.61
N PRO A 392 35.52 -2.72 -10.86
CA PRO A 392 34.31 -1.93 -10.96
C PRO A 392 34.09 -1.05 -9.72
N ASP A 393 33.78 0.22 -9.92
CA ASP A 393 33.41 1.14 -8.85
C ASP A 393 32.04 0.74 -8.27
N GLU A 394 32.03 0.53 -6.95
CA GLU A 394 30.87 0.07 -6.19
C GLU A 394 29.96 1.21 -5.71
N ASN A 395 30.39 2.46 -5.80
CA ASN A 395 29.76 3.58 -5.12
C ASN A 395 28.30 3.77 -5.58
N TYR A 396 28.05 3.86 -6.89
CA TYR A 396 26.67 3.98 -7.39
C TYR A 396 25.80 2.77 -7.04
N ALA A 397 26.34 1.55 -7.17
CA ALA A 397 25.62 0.32 -6.83
C ALA A 397 25.21 0.27 -5.36
N ARG A 398 26.11 0.71 -4.47
CA ARG A 398 25.89 0.82 -3.03
C ARG A 398 24.79 1.84 -2.72
N GLU A 399 24.91 3.06 -3.23
CA GLU A 399 23.94 4.13 -2.95
C GLU A 399 22.56 3.83 -3.56
N LEU A 400 22.51 3.20 -4.73
CA LEU A 400 21.26 2.78 -5.36
C LEU A 400 20.48 1.84 -4.45
N MET A 401 21.14 0.84 -3.84
CA MET A 401 20.49 -0.08 -2.90
C MET A 401 20.24 0.56 -1.53
N GLN A 402 21.23 1.28 -0.99
CA GLN A 402 21.23 1.76 0.39
C GLN A 402 20.34 2.98 0.61
N LEU A 403 20.45 3.98 -0.25
CA LEU A 403 19.82 5.29 -0.05
C LEU A 403 18.62 5.49 -0.97
N PHE A 404 18.67 4.96 -2.19
CA PHE A 404 17.66 5.29 -3.20
C PHE A 404 16.56 4.25 -3.34
N SER A 405 16.72 3.04 -2.81
CA SER A 405 15.70 1.98 -2.96
C SER A 405 15.47 1.16 -1.69
N ILE A 406 16.08 -0.02 -1.59
CA ILE A 406 15.69 -1.08 -0.64
C ILE A 406 16.14 -0.85 0.81
N GLY A 407 17.08 0.07 1.05
CA GLY A 407 17.58 0.36 2.40
C GLY A 407 18.50 -0.73 2.94
N LEU A 408 18.95 -0.56 4.19
CA LEU A 408 19.92 -1.47 4.84
C LEU A 408 19.29 -2.73 5.45
N TRP A 409 18.03 -2.65 5.89
CA TRP A 409 17.40 -3.65 6.75
C TRP A 409 16.04 -4.04 6.17
N GLU A 410 15.72 -5.33 6.22
CA GLU A 410 14.37 -5.78 5.91
C GLU A 410 13.39 -5.20 6.93
N LEU A 411 12.24 -4.73 6.46
CA LEU A 411 11.20 -4.14 7.27
C LEU A 411 9.95 -5.02 7.29
N ASN A 412 9.21 -4.97 8.38
CA ASN A 412 7.82 -5.41 8.44
C ASN A 412 6.95 -4.35 7.72
N GLU A 413 5.69 -4.68 7.47
CA GLU A 413 4.75 -3.76 6.82
C GLU A 413 4.53 -2.48 7.64
N ASP A 414 4.67 -2.55 8.97
CA ASP A 414 4.61 -1.39 9.88
C ASP A 414 5.91 -0.53 9.89
N GLY A 415 6.89 -0.85 9.05
CA GLY A 415 8.17 -0.14 8.97
C GLY A 415 9.18 -0.48 10.08
N SER A 416 8.83 -1.34 11.03
CA SER A 416 9.77 -1.85 12.04
C SER A 416 10.76 -2.84 11.41
N ARG A 417 11.96 -2.95 11.96
CA ARG A 417 12.99 -3.86 11.42
C ARG A 417 12.60 -5.32 11.65
N ARG A 418 12.70 -6.15 10.62
CA ARG A 418 12.62 -7.60 10.76
C ARG A 418 13.85 -8.11 11.49
N LEU A 419 13.63 -8.96 12.49
CA LEU A 419 14.67 -9.53 13.31
C LEU A 419 14.85 -11.02 13.02
N ASP A 420 16.08 -11.49 13.09
CA ASP A 420 16.41 -12.92 13.04
C ASP A 420 16.03 -13.64 14.35
N TYR A 421 16.30 -14.95 14.40
CA TYR A 421 15.98 -15.80 15.56
C TYR A 421 16.76 -15.44 16.84
N ILE A 422 17.80 -14.59 16.75
CA ILE A 422 18.59 -14.11 17.89
C ILE A 422 18.34 -12.62 18.18
N GLY A 423 17.40 -11.98 17.48
CA GLY A 423 16.97 -10.61 17.72
C GLY A 423 17.79 -9.52 17.00
N ASN A 424 18.63 -9.87 16.02
CA ASN A 424 19.35 -8.88 15.22
C ASN A 424 18.56 -8.50 13.95
N PRO A 425 18.64 -7.23 13.50
CA PRO A 425 18.07 -6.83 12.22
C PRO A 425 18.63 -7.63 11.03
N ILE A 426 17.75 -8.04 10.12
CA ILE A 426 18.12 -8.80 8.93
C ILE A 426 18.56 -7.81 7.84
N PRO A 427 19.80 -7.90 7.31
CA PRO A 427 20.26 -7.02 6.24
C PRO A 427 19.60 -7.38 4.90
N THR A 428 19.21 -6.37 4.12
CA THR A 428 18.62 -6.56 2.78
C THR A 428 19.62 -7.09 1.77
N TYR A 429 20.89 -6.73 1.90
CA TYR A 429 21.96 -7.16 1.01
C TYR A 429 23.29 -7.29 1.76
N THR A 430 24.29 -7.86 1.10
CA THR A 430 25.66 -7.95 1.62
C THR A 430 26.63 -7.28 0.65
N ASN A 431 27.90 -7.16 1.06
CA ASN A 431 28.93 -6.65 0.17
C ASN A 431 29.04 -7.43 -1.15
N PHE A 432 28.70 -8.72 -1.14
CA PHE A 432 28.63 -9.54 -2.35
C PHE A 432 27.65 -8.94 -3.38
N HIS A 433 26.41 -8.61 -2.96
CA HIS A 433 25.45 -8.02 -3.88
C HIS A 433 25.89 -6.65 -4.40
N ILE A 434 26.62 -5.88 -3.60
CA ILE A 434 27.18 -4.59 -4.05
C ILE A 434 28.21 -4.82 -5.15
N THR A 435 29.12 -5.76 -4.97
CA THR A 435 30.14 -6.11 -5.98
C THR A 435 29.50 -6.66 -7.26
N GLU A 436 28.41 -7.41 -7.15
CA GLU A 436 27.69 -7.97 -8.30
C GLU A 436 26.92 -6.88 -9.07
N LEU A 437 26.26 -5.97 -8.36
CA LEU A 437 25.57 -4.84 -8.99
C LEU A 437 26.56 -3.81 -9.57
N ALA A 438 27.75 -3.63 -8.98
CA ALA A 438 28.80 -2.77 -9.51
C ALA A 438 29.21 -3.17 -10.94
N LYS A 439 29.21 -4.48 -11.25
CA LYS A 439 29.45 -5.00 -12.60
C LYS A 439 28.41 -4.50 -13.61
N VAL A 440 27.14 -4.40 -13.20
CA VAL A 440 26.06 -3.83 -14.05
C VAL A 440 26.33 -2.35 -14.35
N MET A 441 27.02 -1.65 -13.46
CA MET A 441 27.29 -0.20 -13.57
C MET A 441 28.58 0.12 -14.35
N THR A 442 29.13 -0.83 -15.10
CA THR A 442 30.34 -0.64 -15.91
C THR A 442 30.02 -0.26 -17.36
N GLY A 443 30.97 0.34 -18.07
CA GLY A 443 30.85 0.68 -19.48
C GLY A 443 30.12 1.99 -19.79
N PHE A 444 29.51 2.65 -18.81
CA PHE A 444 28.84 3.93 -19.01
C PHE A 444 29.83 5.03 -19.45
N ASN A 445 29.46 5.81 -20.46
CA ASN A 445 30.21 6.99 -20.90
C ASN A 445 29.28 8.06 -21.49
N TRP A 446 29.81 9.24 -21.80
CA TRP A 446 29.09 10.35 -22.42
C TRP A 446 28.26 9.91 -23.64
N GLY A 447 27.03 10.39 -23.73
CA GLY A 447 26.13 10.12 -24.85
C GLY A 447 26.66 10.65 -26.19
N GLY A 448 26.48 9.86 -27.25
CA GLY A 448 26.85 10.24 -28.62
C GLY A 448 28.36 10.38 -28.85
N THR A 449 29.16 9.64 -28.09
CA THR A 449 30.60 9.46 -28.32
C THR A 449 30.83 8.38 -29.40
N ASN A 450 32.00 8.40 -30.05
CA ASN A 450 32.44 7.40 -31.03
C ASN A 450 33.49 6.43 -30.44
N SER A 451 33.96 6.69 -29.22
CA SER A 451 34.79 5.76 -28.44
C SER A 451 34.61 5.97 -26.94
N PHE A 452 34.93 4.96 -26.14
CA PHE A 452 34.86 5.04 -24.68
C PHE A 452 35.78 6.11 -24.05
N TYR A 453 36.90 6.43 -24.69
CA TYR A 453 37.82 7.45 -24.17
C TYR A 453 37.44 8.88 -24.57
N GLU A 454 36.48 9.04 -25.50
CA GLU A 454 36.02 10.34 -25.93
C GLU A 454 35.32 11.09 -24.79
N TYR A 455 35.56 12.41 -24.74
CA TYR A 455 34.85 13.33 -23.86
C TYR A 455 33.91 14.19 -24.70
N LYS A 456 32.65 14.28 -24.31
CA LYS A 456 31.67 15.10 -25.02
C LYS A 456 30.70 15.76 -24.05
N ASN A 457 30.90 17.06 -23.79
CA ASN A 457 30.07 17.80 -22.85
C ASN A 457 28.66 18.09 -23.39
N ARG A 458 27.78 17.08 -23.36
CA ARG A 458 26.37 17.13 -23.77
C ARG A 458 25.49 16.63 -22.62
N PRO A 459 25.29 17.47 -21.58
CA PRO A 459 24.52 17.07 -20.41
C PRO A 459 23.03 16.86 -20.69
N ASP A 460 22.57 17.28 -21.86
CA ASP A 460 21.23 17.04 -22.41
C ASP A 460 21.03 15.62 -22.96
N LEU A 461 22.11 14.84 -23.13
CA LEU A 461 22.03 13.47 -23.62
C LEU A 461 22.23 12.47 -22.47
N PRO A 462 21.50 11.34 -22.47
CA PRO A 462 21.79 10.24 -21.56
C PRO A 462 23.18 9.66 -21.84
N MET A 463 23.82 9.12 -20.81
CA MET A 463 25.01 8.28 -20.98
C MET A 463 24.67 7.06 -21.83
N THR A 464 25.70 6.46 -22.42
CA THR A 464 25.59 5.25 -23.25
C THR A 464 26.55 4.19 -22.73
N ILE A 465 26.15 2.92 -22.82
CA ILE A 465 26.97 1.78 -22.38
C ILE A 465 27.86 1.34 -23.54
N TRP A 466 29.15 1.19 -23.26
CA TRP A 466 30.15 0.67 -24.17
C TRP A 466 30.44 -0.78 -23.84
N GLU A 467 29.92 -1.68 -24.68
CA GLU A 467 30.07 -3.13 -24.55
C GLU A 467 31.51 -3.64 -24.45
N THR A 468 32.50 -2.85 -24.88
CA THR A 468 33.93 -3.21 -24.78
C THR A 468 34.52 -2.96 -23.39
N HIS A 469 33.81 -2.21 -22.53
CA HIS A 469 34.22 -1.88 -21.16
C HIS A 469 33.14 -2.26 -20.13
N HIS A 470 32.08 -2.93 -20.58
CA HIS A 470 31.02 -3.47 -19.73
C HIS A 470 31.36 -4.90 -19.33
N GLU A 471 31.13 -5.23 -18.06
CA GLU A 471 31.35 -6.57 -17.53
C GLU A 471 30.31 -7.53 -18.09
N ARG A 472 30.75 -8.59 -18.78
CA ARG A 472 29.86 -9.56 -19.44
C ARG A 472 29.70 -10.85 -18.65
N GLY A 473 30.41 -11.04 -17.54
CA GLY A 473 30.17 -12.19 -16.68
C GLY A 473 28.73 -12.24 -16.16
N GLU A 474 28.34 -13.41 -15.67
CA GLU A 474 27.09 -13.58 -14.90
C GLU A 474 27.08 -12.65 -13.68
N LYS A 475 25.90 -12.16 -13.31
CA LYS A 475 25.72 -11.22 -12.19
C LYS A 475 24.58 -11.66 -11.29
N PHE A 476 24.79 -11.68 -9.98
CA PHE A 476 23.77 -12.13 -9.02
C PHE A 476 23.03 -10.96 -8.35
N LEU A 477 21.71 -11.06 -8.27
CA LEU A 477 20.81 -10.01 -7.74
C LEU A 477 20.31 -10.34 -6.33
N VAL A 478 19.90 -9.30 -5.60
CA VAL A 478 19.49 -9.37 -4.18
C VAL A 478 18.35 -10.35 -3.91
N ASN A 479 17.44 -10.55 -4.87
CA ASN A 479 16.27 -11.43 -4.75
C ASN A 479 16.53 -12.89 -5.17
N GLY A 480 17.81 -13.29 -5.33
CA GLY A 480 18.18 -14.61 -5.84
C GLY A 480 18.07 -14.76 -7.36
N GLY A 481 17.71 -13.70 -8.08
CA GLY A 481 17.81 -13.64 -9.54
C GLY A 481 19.26 -13.54 -10.02
N TYR A 482 19.48 -13.78 -11.31
CA TYR A 482 20.78 -13.54 -11.95
C TYR A 482 20.62 -13.03 -13.38
N LEU A 483 21.60 -12.28 -13.84
CA LEU A 483 21.75 -11.86 -15.23
C LEU A 483 22.77 -12.80 -15.91
N PRO A 484 22.40 -13.46 -17.03
CA PRO A 484 23.32 -14.32 -17.76
C PRO A 484 24.41 -13.50 -18.46
N ALA A 485 25.45 -14.20 -18.91
CA ALA A 485 26.59 -13.62 -19.62
C ALA A 485 26.28 -13.14 -21.05
#